data_AF-A0A9E2Y7E6-F1
#
_entry.id   AF-A0A9E2Y7E6-F1
#
_cell.length_a   1.000
_cell.length_b   1.000
_cell.length_c   1.000
_cell.angle_alpha   90.00
_cell.angle_beta   90.00
_cell.angle_gamma   90.00
#
_symmetry.space_group_name_H-M   'P 1'
#
loop_
_entity.id
_entity.type
_entity.pdbx_description
1 polymer ?
#
loop_
_entity_poly.entity_id
_entity_poly.type
_entity_poly.pdbx_seq_one_letter_code
_entity_poly.pdbx_strand_id
1 'polypeptide(L)'
;MATEAASPNLQGGFQGQIPPVEPLISEVIATLALAAHAYLTEEEGRAPDHPSAEIAIDVATTAFERVKERLRPEQRLAITQMLTETRLTFVRKRGT
;
A
#
# COMPACT_ATOMS: atom_id res chain seq x y z
N MET A 1 54.74 2.81 -19.33
CA MET A 1 53.52 3.56 -19.66
C MET A 1 52.35 2.61 -19.49
N ALA A 2 51.56 2.79 -18.43
CA ALA A 2 50.33 2.04 -18.19
C ALA A 2 49.17 2.93 -18.61
N THR A 3 48.38 2.50 -19.58
CA THR A 3 47.15 3.19 -19.97
C THR A 3 46.03 2.62 -19.13
N GLU A 4 45.71 3.33 -18.06
CA GLU A 4 44.62 3.03 -17.14
C GLU A 4 43.27 3.26 -17.85
N ALA A 5 42.34 2.34 -17.62
CA ALA A 5 41.01 2.31 -18.23
C ALA A 5 40.16 3.50 -17.78
N ALA A 6 39.59 4.24 -18.72
CA ALA A 6 38.46 5.13 -18.45
C ALA A 6 37.17 4.44 -18.88
N SER A 7 36.59 3.67 -17.97
CA SER A 7 35.19 3.27 -18.06
C SER A 7 34.31 4.52 -18.07
N PRO A 8 33.43 4.73 -19.07
CA PRO A 8 32.56 5.90 -19.07
C PRO A 8 31.53 5.75 -17.95
N ASN A 9 31.58 6.72 -17.02
CA ASN A 9 30.64 6.87 -15.91
C ASN A 9 29.19 6.77 -16.40
N LEU A 10 28.47 5.74 -15.92
CA LEU A 10 27.00 5.69 -15.90
C LEU A 10 26.47 6.69 -14.85
N GLN A 11 26.77 7.98 -15.03
CA GLN A 11 26.16 9.07 -14.27
C GLN A 11 25.01 9.67 -15.08
N GLY A 12 24.04 8.83 -15.41
CA GLY A 12 22.73 9.27 -15.87
C GLY A 12 21.84 9.55 -14.68
N GLY A 13 22.06 10.66 -13.97
CA GLY A 13 21.13 11.13 -12.94
C GLY A 13 19.77 11.40 -13.58
N PHE A 14 18.68 10.92 -12.98
CA PHE A 14 17.32 11.24 -13.44
C PHE A 14 17.13 12.76 -13.38
N GLN A 15 17.16 13.43 -14.54
CA GLN A 15 17.02 14.89 -14.66
C GLN A 15 15.55 15.35 -14.65
N GLY A 16 14.59 14.45 -14.46
CA GLY A 16 13.18 14.79 -14.30
C GLY A 16 12.82 15.17 -12.87
N GLN A 17 11.84 16.05 -12.68
CA GLN A 17 11.17 16.18 -11.39
C GLN A 17 10.60 14.80 -11.01
N ILE A 18 10.96 14.28 -9.84
CA ILE A 18 10.37 13.05 -9.32
C ILE A 18 8.87 13.32 -9.10
N PRO A 19 7.96 12.57 -9.74
CA PRO A 19 6.54 12.76 -9.56
C PRO A 19 6.15 12.59 -8.07
N PRO A 20 5.14 13.33 -7.58
CA PRO A 20 4.61 13.09 -6.25
C PRO A 20 4.13 11.64 -6.15
N VAL A 21 4.64 10.92 -5.15
CA VAL A 21 4.37 9.50 -4.94
C VAL A 21 3.10 9.29 -4.10
N GLU A 22 2.64 10.34 -3.42
CA GLU A 22 1.51 10.32 -2.50
C GLU A 22 0.18 9.88 -3.16
N PRO A 23 -0.18 10.33 -4.38
CA PRO A 23 -1.39 9.87 -5.04
C PRO A 23 -1.34 8.37 -5.36
N LEU A 24 -0.19 7.89 -5.86
CA LEU A 24 0.03 6.48 -6.17
C LEU A 24 -0.08 5.62 -4.92
N ILE A 25 0.56 6.02 -3.82
CA ILE A 25 0.50 5.26 -2.56
C ILE A 25 -0.92 5.27 -1.99
N SER A 26 -1.64 6.39 -2.11
CA SER A 26 -3.05 6.45 -1.66
C SER A 26 -3.93 5.47 -2.43
N GLU A 27 -3.72 5.34 -3.74
CA GLU A 27 -4.43 4.38 -4.60
C GLU A 27 -4.06 2.92 -4.27
N VAL A 28 -2.78 2.65 -4.00
CA VAL A 28 -2.32 1.32 -3.57
C VAL A 28 -2.97 0.94 -2.23
N ILE A 29 -3.02 1.86 -1.26
CA ILE A 29 -3.67 1.62 0.04
C ILE A 29 -5.16 1.32 -0.15
N ALA A 30 -5.85 2.11 -0.97
CA ALA A 30 -7.28 1.90 -1.26
C ALA A 30 -7.52 0.55 -1.95
N THR A 31 -6.67 0.17 -2.89
CA THR A 31 -6.76 -1.09 -3.61
C THR A 31 -6.52 -2.29 -2.67
N LEU A 32 -5.56 -2.19 -1.75
CA LEU A 32 -5.32 -3.23 -0.75
C LEU A 32 -6.46 -3.35 0.26
N ALA A 33 -7.06 -2.23 0.68
CA ALA A 33 -8.25 -2.25 1.52
C ALA A 33 -9.43 -2.93 0.80
N LEU A 34 -9.64 -2.62 -0.49
CA LEU A 34 -10.65 -3.29 -1.32
C LEU A 34 -10.37 -4.79 -1.48
N ALA A 35 -9.11 -5.17 -1.71
CA ALA A 35 -8.71 -6.57 -1.78
C ALA A 35 -8.98 -7.32 -0.47
N ALA A 36 -8.66 -6.71 0.68
CA ALA A 36 -8.98 -7.27 1.99
C ALA A 36 -10.50 -7.49 2.16
N HIS A 37 -11.33 -6.54 1.72
CA HIS A 37 -12.77 -6.74 1.69
C HIS A 37 -13.19 -7.90 0.80
N ALA A 38 -12.63 -8.02 -0.41
CA ALA A 38 -12.93 -9.11 -1.33
C ALA A 38 -12.55 -10.48 -0.75
N TYR A 39 -11.39 -10.60 -0.10
CA TYR A 39 -10.97 -11.83 0.57
C TYR A 39 -11.89 -12.24 1.73
N LEU A 40 -12.54 -11.26 2.36
CA LEU A 40 -13.47 -11.48 3.46
C LEU A 40 -14.90 -11.75 2.99
N THR A 41 -15.23 -11.54 1.72
CA THR A 41 -16.57 -11.80 1.18
C THR A 41 -16.80 -13.30 1.04
N GLU A 42 -17.93 -13.77 1.55
CA GLU A 42 -18.41 -15.12 1.29
C GLU A 42 -19.12 -15.10 -0.06
N GLU A 43 -18.56 -15.81 -1.04
CA GLU A 43 -19.22 -16.08 -2.32
C GLU A 43 -19.63 -17.55 -2.36
N GLU A 44 -20.62 -17.90 -3.18
CA GLU A 44 -21.15 -19.26 -3.29
C GLU A 44 -20.01 -20.28 -3.50
N GLY A 45 -19.73 -21.08 -2.46
CA GLY A 45 -18.71 -22.13 -2.48
C GLY A 45 -17.30 -21.70 -2.08
N ARG A 46 -17.05 -20.43 -1.70
CA ARG A 46 -15.74 -19.97 -1.25
C ARG A 46 -15.77 -19.44 0.18
N ALA A 47 -15.05 -20.13 1.06
CA ALA A 47 -14.79 -19.64 2.41
C ALA A 47 -13.91 -18.38 2.39
N PRO A 48 -14.07 -17.46 3.35
CA PRO A 48 -13.22 -16.28 3.48
C PRO A 48 -11.74 -16.64 3.59
N ASP A 49 -10.89 -15.92 2.86
CA ASP A 49 -9.43 -16.04 2.93
C ASP A 49 -8.86 -15.05 3.94
N HIS A 50 -8.96 -15.40 5.22
CA HIS A 50 -8.45 -14.57 6.30
C HIS A 50 -6.94 -14.27 6.20
N PRO A 51 -6.05 -15.24 5.88
CA PRO A 51 -4.63 -14.95 5.72
C PRO A 51 -4.35 -13.88 4.66
N SER A 52 -4.99 -13.96 3.49
CA SER A 52 -4.80 -12.96 2.43
C SER A 52 -5.35 -11.59 2.83
N ALA A 53 -6.50 -11.55 3.52
CA ALA A 53 -7.06 -10.31 4.05
C ALA A 53 -6.14 -9.64 5.09
N GLU A 54 -5.56 -10.42 6.00
CA GLU A 54 -4.64 -9.94 7.04
C GLU A 54 -3.39 -9.30 6.42
N ILE A 55 -2.78 -9.97 5.44
CA ILE A 55 -1.62 -9.44 4.71
C ILE A 55 -1.95 -8.14 4.00
N ALA A 56 -3.09 -8.08 3.30
CA ALA A 56 -3.50 -6.88 2.58
C ALA A 56 -3.69 -5.68 3.53
N ILE A 57 -4.33 -5.91 4.69
CA ILE A 57 -4.51 -4.88 5.73
C ILE A 57 -3.16 -4.42 6.26
N ASP A 58 -2.28 -5.35 6.65
CA ASP A 58 -1.00 -5.02 7.28
C ASP A 58 -0.07 -4.24 6.33
N VAL A 59 -0.04 -4.61 5.05
CA VAL A 59 0.71 -3.87 4.02
C VAL A 59 0.12 -2.48 3.81
N ALA A 60 -1.21 -2.36 3.73
CA ALA A 60 -1.89 -1.07 3.55
C ALA A 60 -1.64 -0.13 4.75
N THR A 61 -1.73 -0.64 5.98
CA THR A 61 -1.43 0.11 7.20
C THR A 61 0.03 0.55 7.23
N THR A 62 0.96 -0.35 6.92
CA THR A 62 2.40 -0.01 6.89
C THR A 62 2.72 1.05 5.84
N ALA A 63 2.10 0.97 4.67
CA ALA A 63 2.25 1.98 3.62
C ALA A 63 1.69 3.34 4.08
N PHE A 64 0.51 3.35 4.69
CA PHE A 64 -0.12 4.56 5.21
C PHE A 64 0.76 5.25 6.26
N GLU A 65 1.27 4.51 7.25
CA GLU A 65 2.13 5.05 8.31
C GLU A 65 3.38 5.76 7.77
N ARG A 66 3.92 5.29 6.64
CA ARG A 66 5.10 5.90 6.00
C ARG A 66 4.80 7.20 5.26
N VAL A 67 3.56 7.40 4.81
CA VAL A 67 3.20 8.55 3.96
C VAL A 67 2.26 9.54 4.63
N LYS A 68 1.65 9.19 5.78
CA LYS A 68 0.59 9.99 6.42
C LYS A 68 0.95 11.45 6.69
N GLU A 69 2.21 11.75 6.97
CA GLU A 69 2.69 13.12 7.23
C GLU A 69 2.80 13.97 5.95
N ARG A 70 2.81 13.32 4.78
CA ARG A 70 2.87 13.96 3.45
C ARG A 70 1.48 14.11 2.82
N LEU A 71 0.46 13.50 3.43
CA LEU A 71 -0.92 13.58 2.96
C LEU A 71 -1.61 14.85 3.47
N ARG A 72 -2.59 15.33 2.70
CA ARG A 72 -3.50 16.36 3.19
C ARG A 72 -4.34 15.82 4.37
N PRO A 73 -4.75 16.66 5.32
CA PRO A 73 -5.51 16.22 6.49
C PRO A 73 -6.76 15.40 6.15
N GLU A 74 -7.46 15.76 5.08
CA GLU A 74 -8.69 15.09 4.64
C GLU A 74 -8.39 13.70 4.08
N GLN A 75 -7.31 13.55 3.30
CA GLN A 75 -6.86 12.26 2.77
C GLN A 75 -6.41 11.33 3.89
N ARG A 76 -5.66 11.88 4.86
CA ARG A 76 -5.23 11.14 6.04
C ARG A 76 -6.42 10.62 6.84
N LEU A 77 -7.43 11.46 7.06
CA LEU A 77 -8.65 11.06 7.77
C LEU A 77 -9.41 9.96 7.01
N ALA A 78 -9.62 10.14 5.70
CA ALA A 78 -10.35 9.17 4.87
C ALA A 78 -9.68 7.80 4.86
N ILE A 79 -8.35 7.75 4.67
CA ILE A 79 -7.60 6.48 4.69
C ILE A 79 -7.62 5.84 6.08
N THR A 80 -7.52 6.66 7.15
CA THR A 80 -7.61 6.16 8.54
C THR A 80 -8.96 5.48 8.79
N GLN A 81 -10.06 6.11 8.36
CA GLN A 81 -11.41 5.57 8.51
C GLN A 81 -11.55 4.25 7.75
N MET A 82 -11.16 4.24 6.48
CA MET A 82 -11.19 3.04 5.63
C MET A 82 -10.42 1.87 6.25
N LEU A 83 -9.15 2.08 6.65
CA LEU A 83 -8.34 1.01 7.27
C LEU A 83 -8.94 0.53 8.60
N THR A 84 -9.53 1.43 9.38
CA THR A 84 -10.20 1.09 10.64
C THR A 84 -11.42 0.19 10.37
N GLU A 85 -12.28 0.58 9.43
CA GLU A 85 -13.46 -0.19 9.04
C GLU A 85 -13.09 -1.58 8.49
N THR A 86 -12.07 -1.65 7.63
CA THR A 86 -11.57 -2.93 7.11
C THR A 86 -11.05 -3.82 8.25
N ARG A 87 -10.27 -3.28 9.20
CA ARG A 87 -9.77 -4.06 10.35
C ARG A 87 -10.89 -4.54 11.26
N LEU A 88 -11.88 -3.71 11.54
CA LEU A 88 -13.05 -4.11 12.33
C LEU A 88 -13.84 -5.22 11.66
N THR A 89 -13.99 -5.14 10.33
CA THR A 89 -14.63 -6.18 9.52
C THR A 89 -13.88 -7.50 9.60
N PHE A 90 -12.55 -7.46 9.45
CA PHE A 90 -11.68 -8.62 9.60
C PHE A 90 -11.84 -9.30 10.97
N VAL A 91 -11.74 -8.53 12.06
CA VAL A 91 -11.87 -9.05 13.43
C VAL A 91 -13.23 -9.69 13.64
N ARG A 92 -14.30 -9.05 13.17
CA ARG A 92 -15.68 -9.56 13.30
C ARG A 92 -15.84 -10.91 12.60
N LYS A 93 -15.31 -11.05 11.39
CA LYS A 93 -15.44 -12.28 10.59
C LYS A 93 -14.47 -13.40 11.01
N ARG A 94 -13.35 -13.07 11.65
CA ARG A 94 -12.40 -14.07 12.17
C ARG A 94 -12.90 -14.73 13.48
N GLY A 95 -13.77 -14.04 14.22
CA GLY A 95 -14.31 -14.53 15.50
C GLY A 95 -15.60 -15.36 15.37
N THR A 96 -16.14 -15.50 14.17
CA THR A 96 -17.30 -16.34 13.81
C THR A 96 -16.86 -17.60 13.12
#